data_AF-A0A8R2D7J4-F1
#
_entry.id   AF-A0A8R2D7J4-F1
#
_cell.length_a   1.000
_cell.length_b   1.000
_cell.length_c   1.000
_cell.angle_alpha   90.00
_cell.angle_beta   90.00
_cell.angle_gamma   90.00
#
_symmetry.space_group_name_H-M   'P 1'
#
loop_
_entity.id
_entity.type
_entity.pdbx_description
1 polymer ?
#
loop_
_entity_poly.entity_id
_entity_poly.type
_entity_poly.pdbx_seq_one_letter_code
_entity_poly.pdbx_strand_id
1 'polypeptide(L)'
;MGRHNLAFRGHFEDWSSNSRGNFKDLVMLMSKNSGPLAEHINRIQQNGKHETSFVSWQRQNQLIEAIAEDISFQVRSYIKAVRMFSISIDTTFDSSRKEQISFIIRYADEVTGDVHERLLAVKESPVTSGKNLYDIFINVMEAENLNWKEELVGQSYDGASNMRSNYKGLQAHIKAESPQALFVWCHSHRLALVVKQAVSCNSNAVDLFGNLETLYVFLWCSKKEQRFSEKFKLNVVL
;
A
#
# COMPACT_ATOMS: atom_id res chain seq x y z
N MET A 1 0.57 15.72 4.88
CA MET A 1 1.50 14.62 4.56
C MET A 1 0.79 13.45 3.89
N GLY A 2 -0.22 12.81 4.52
CA GLY A 2 -0.93 11.66 3.94
C GLY A 2 -1.50 11.89 2.54
N ARG A 3 -2.17 13.02 2.29
CA ARG A 3 -2.72 13.38 0.96
C ARG A 3 -1.67 13.42 -0.17
N HIS A 4 -0.41 13.69 0.16
CA HIS A 4 0.67 13.84 -0.81
C HIS A 4 1.60 12.62 -0.85
N ASN A 5 1.24 11.52 -0.18
CA ASN A 5 2.07 10.31 -0.09
C ASN A 5 3.49 10.58 0.43
N LEU A 6 3.65 11.61 1.27
CA LEU A 6 4.93 11.96 1.87
C LEU A 6 5.15 11.10 3.12
N ALA A 7 6.36 10.53 3.23
CA ALA A 7 6.77 9.79 4.41
C ALA A 7 6.63 10.66 5.67
N PHE A 8 5.98 10.15 6.70
CA PHE A 8 5.81 10.90 7.94
C PHE A 8 7.15 11.03 8.69
N ARG A 9 7.92 9.94 8.70
CA ARG A 9 9.19 9.77 9.39
C ARG A 9 10.37 9.78 8.43
N GLY A 10 11.53 10.22 8.91
CA GLY A 10 12.80 10.16 8.19
C GLY A 10 13.59 8.90 8.54
N HIS A 11 14.57 8.53 7.70
CA HIS A 11 15.51 7.46 8.03
C HIS A 11 16.41 7.82 9.22
N PHE A 12 16.76 9.10 9.32
CA PHE A 12 17.48 9.68 10.44
C PHE A 12 16.59 10.76 11.06
N GLU A 13 16.55 10.81 12.39
CA GLU A 13 15.67 11.72 13.14
C GLU A 13 16.46 12.48 14.23
N ASP A 14 17.79 12.42 14.19
CA ASP A 14 18.69 13.16 15.05
C ASP A 14 18.59 14.67 14.79
N TRP A 15 18.74 15.49 15.83
CA TRP A 15 18.61 16.94 15.69
C TRP A 15 19.71 17.58 14.82
N SER A 16 20.83 16.89 14.66
CA SER A 16 22.00 17.29 13.86
C SER A 16 21.86 17.05 12.36
N SER A 17 20.95 16.18 11.92
CA SER A 17 20.80 15.88 10.50
C SER A 17 19.99 16.96 9.78
N ASN A 18 20.32 17.14 8.49
CA ASN A 18 19.61 18.08 7.62
C ASN A 18 18.27 17.53 7.12
N SER A 19 17.98 16.25 7.36
CA SER A 19 16.74 15.57 6.98
C SER A 19 16.26 14.75 8.18
N ARG A 20 15.30 15.31 8.93
CA ARG A 20 14.83 14.78 10.22
C ARG A 20 13.47 14.10 10.12
N GLY A 21 12.97 13.96 8.89
CA GLY A 21 11.62 13.53 8.58
C GLY A 21 10.62 14.68 8.49
N ASN A 22 9.64 14.53 7.61
CA ASN A 22 8.66 15.58 7.29
C ASN A 22 7.88 16.07 8.51
N PHE A 23 7.56 15.18 9.47
CA PHE A 23 6.88 15.58 10.70
C PHE A 23 7.72 16.51 11.55
N LYS A 24 8.99 16.16 11.82
CA LYS A 24 9.87 17.00 12.65
C LYS A 24 10.17 18.33 11.99
N ASP A 25 10.41 18.34 10.68
CA ASP A 25 10.67 19.58 9.95
C ASP A 25 9.43 20.49 9.92
N LEU A 26 8.21 19.92 9.85
CA LEU A 26 6.98 20.70 10.01
C LEU A 26 6.83 21.25 11.43
N VAL A 27 7.12 20.46 12.46
CA VAL A 27 7.08 20.94 13.85
C VAL A 27 8.10 22.06 14.09
N MET A 28 9.30 21.95 13.51
CA MET A 28 10.32 23.01 13.50
C MET A 28 9.85 24.27 12.75
N LEU A 29 9.12 24.11 11.66
CA LEU A 29 8.54 25.25 10.94
C LEU A 29 7.47 25.96 11.78
N MET A 30 6.59 25.18 12.42
CA MET A 30 5.52 25.71 13.27
C MET A 30 6.07 26.40 14.53
N SER A 31 7.20 25.93 15.07
CA SER A 31 7.81 26.53 16.26
C SER A 31 8.30 27.96 16.03
N LYS A 32 8.68 28.33 14.80
CA LYS A 32 9.06 29.71 14.46
C LYS A 32 7.95 30.73 14.77
N ASN A 33 6.70 30.28 14.74
CA ASN A 33 5.53 31.11 14.98
C ASN A 33 4.85 30.82 16.34
N SER A 34 5.42 29.96 17.18
CA SER A 34 4.85 29.56 18.47
C SER A 34 5.94 29.53 19.55
N GLY A 35 5.94 30.55 20.41
CA GLY A 35 6.88 30.68 21.53
C GLY A 35 6.94 29.43 22.43
N PRO A 36 5.79 28.90 22.91
CA PRO A 36 5.78 27.69 23.73
C PRO A 36 6.38 26.46 23.04
N LEU A 37 6.11 26.29 21.74
CA LEU A 37 6.63 25.18 20.97
C LEU A 37 8.14 25.32 20.72
N ALA A 38 8.62 26.54 20.43
CA ALA A 38 10.05 26.82 20.29
C ALA A 38 10.82 26.53 21.57
N GLU A 39 10.29 26.98 22.72
CA GLU A 39 10.89 26.73 24.02
C GLU A 39 10.97 25.23 24.34
N HIS A 40 9.89 24.49 24.05
CA HIS A 40 9.87 23.05 24.24
C HIS A 40 10.90 22.31 23.36
N ILE A 41 11.01 22.69 22.08
CA ILE A 41 12.01 22.11 21.17
C ILE A 41 13.43 22.40 21.67
N ASN A 42 13.71 23.64 22.10
CA ASN A 42 15.01 24.01 22.64
C ASN A 42 15.35 23.18 23.88
N ARG A 43 14.40 22.97 24.80
CA ARG A 43 14.58 22.08 25.95
C ARG A 43 14.93 20.66 25.52
N ILE A 44 14.22 20.08 24.55
CA ILE A 44 14.50 18.73 24.05
C ILE A 44 15.90 18.65 23.43
N GLN A 45 16.32 19.68 22.68
CA GLN A 45 17.63 19.70 22.04
C GLN A 45 18.79 19.83 23.06
N GLN A 46 18.59 20.61 24.12
CA GLN A 46 19.60 20.84 25.16
C GLN A 46 19.67 19.71 26.20
N ASN A 47 18.52 19.28 26.70
CA ASN A 47 18.41 18.33 27.82
C ASN A 47 18.34 16.87 27.36
N GLY A 48 18.13 16.63 26.05
CA GLY A 48 18.13 15.30 25.46
C GLY A 48 17.11 14.36 26.10
N LYS A 49 17.58 13.23 26.65
CA LYS A 49 16.74 12.16 27.21
C LYS A 49 15.99 12.52 28.50
N HIS A 50 16.37 13.61 29.18
CA HIS A 50 15.76 14.01 30.45
C HIS A 50 14.50 14.86 30.28
N GLU A 51 14.20 15.31 29.05
CA GLU A 51 13.00 16.07 28.73
C GLU A 51 11.93 15.15 28.11
N THR A 52 10.66 15.36 28.46
CA THR A 52 9.57 14.59 27.83
C THR A 52 9.38 15.06 26.38
N SER A 53 9.76 14.23 25.41
CA SER A 53 9.64 14.60 24.00
C SER A 53 8.27 14.21 23.42
N PHE A 54 7.51 15.19 22.91
CA PHE A 54 6.29 14.96 22.13
C PHE A 54 6.54 14.67 20.65
N VAL A 55 7.80 14.78 20.20
CA VAL A 55 8.22 14.59 18.80
C VAL A 55 9.06 13.33 18.60
N SER A 56 9.20 12.50 19.64
CA SER A 56 9.94 11.25 19.56
C SER A 56 9.29 10.28 18.57
N TRP A 57 10.05 9.31 18.09
CA TRP A 57 9.53 8.28 17.19
C TRP A 57 8.35 7.51 17.79
N GLN A 58 8.37 7.27 19.11
CA GLN A 58 7.29 6.58 19.82
C GLN A 58 6.00 7.40 19.79
N ARG A 59 6.09 8.72 20.01
CA ARG A 59 4.94 9.63 19.96
C ARG A 59 4.39 9.76 18.55
N GLN A 60 5.26 9.81 17.55
CA GLN A 60 4.87 9.80 16.15
C GLN A 60 4.08 8.52 15.81
N ASN A 61 4.55 7.35 16.25
CA ASN A 61 3.83 6.09 16.05
C ASN A 61 2.48 6.08 16.77
N GLN A 62 2.41 6.53 18.03
CA GLN A 62 1.14 6.66 18.76
C GLN A 62 0.13 7.55 18.03
N LEU A 63 0.59 8.66 17.46
CA LEU A 63 -0.27 9.55 16.68
C LEU A 63 -0.77 8.87 15.39
N ILE A 64 0.12 8.16 14.69
CA ILE A 64 -0.25 7.39 13.49
C ILE A 64 -1.28 6.33 13.83
N GLU A 65 -1.06 5.57 14.91
CA GLU A 65 -1.96 4.52 15.38
C GLU A 65 -3.32 5.07 15.76
N ALA A 66 -3.38 6.17 16.52
CA ALA A 66 -4.65 6.80 16.91
C ALA A 66 -5.44 7.30 15.70
N ILE A 67 -4.78 7.94 14.73
CA ILE A 67 -5.43 8.40 13.49
C ILE A 67 -5.90 7.20 12.66
N ALA A 68 -5.09 6.15 12.57
CA ALA A 68 -5.46 4.94 11.84
C ALA A 68 -6.68 4.26 12.46
N GLU A 69 -6.74 4.16 13.79
CA GLU A 69 -7.88 3.58 14.51
C GLU A 69 -9.16 4.39 14.29
N ASP A 70 -9.09 5.73 14.34
CA ASP A 70 -10.24 6.61 14.08
C ASP A 70 -10.75 6.46 12.64
N ILE A 71 -9.85 6.47 11.66
CA ILE A 71 -10.22 6.26 10.25
C ILE A 71 -10.84 4.87 10.05
N SER A 72 -10.24 3.81 10.59
CA SER A 72 -10.77 2.45 10.50
C SER A 72 -12.13 2.33 11.19
N PHE A 73 -12.34 3.01 12.33
CA PHE A 73 -13.64 3.06 13.00
C PHE A 73 -14.71 3.73 12.13
N GLN A 74 -14.40 4.87 11.51
CA GLN A 74 -15.34 5.54 10.61
C GLN A 74 -15.68 4.66 9.40
N VAL A 75 -14.66 4.10 8.73
CA VAL A 75 -14.86 3.23 7.56
C VAL A 75 -15.73 2.01 7.91
N ARG A 76 -15.45 1.33 9.03
CA ARG A 76 -16.27 0.21 9.52
C ARG A 76 -17.72 0.63 9.78
N SER A 77 -17.92 1.80 10.38
CA SER A 77 -19.26 2.31 10.69
C SER A 77 -20.07 2.54 9.43
N TYR A 78 -19.46 3.11 8.38
CA TYR A 78 -20.12 3.27 7.08
C TYR A 78 -20.46 1.93 6.43
N ILE A 79 -19.52 0.98 6.40
CA ILE A 79 -19.75 -0.35 5.80
C ILE A 79 -20.92 -1.06 6.49
N LYS A 80 -20.96 -1.03 7.83
CA LYS A 80 -22.04 -1.63 8.62
C LYS A 80 -23.39 -0.97 8.42
N ALA A 81 -23.41 0.33 8.11
CA ALA A 81 -24.65 1.04 7.80
C ALA A 81 -25.21 0.61 6.43
N VAL A 82 -24.35 0.56 5.40
CA VAL A 82 -24.74 0.23 4.01
C VAL A 82 -25.05 -1.26 3.83
N ARG A 83 -24.45 -2.14 4.65
CA ARG A 83 -24.63 -3.60 4.63
C ARG A 83 -24.34 -4.29 3.29
N MET A 84 -23.68 -3.59 2.37
CA MET A 84 -23.28 -4.08 1.07
C MET A 84 -21.93 -3.47 0.70
N PHE A 85 -20.94 -4.33 0.47
CA PHE A 85 -19.62 -3.90 0.04
C PHE A 85 -18.95 -4.91 -0.88
N SER A 86 -17.95 -4.45 -1.60
CA SER A 86 -17.08 -5.29 -2.42
C SER A 86 -15.63 -5.14 -1.98
N ILE A 87 -14.81 -6.14 -2.29
CA ILE A 87 -13.39 -6.12 -1.97
C ILE A 87 -12.52 -6.28 -3.20
N SER A 88 -11.41 -5.55 -3.21
CA SER A 88 -10.31 -5.68 -4.15
C SER A 88 -9.06 -6.08 -3.38
N ILE A 89 -8.41 -7.15 -3.82
CA ILE A 89 -7.19 -7.66 -3.20
C ILE A 89 -6.08 -7.61 -4.23
N ASP A 90 -4.95 -7.00 -3.87
CA ASP A 90 -3.79 -6.89 -4.75
C ASP A 90 -2.51 -7.28 -4.01
N THR A 91 -1.63 -7.99 -4.72
CA THR A 91 -0.34 -8.44 -4.18
C THR A 91 0.80 -7.68 -4.82
N THR A 92 1.75 -7.25 -3.99
CA THR A 92 2.94 -6.51 -4.44
C THR A 92 4.15 -6.92 -3.62
N PHE A 93 5.35 -6.67 -4.15
CA PHE A 93 6.60 -6.88 -3.42
C PHE A 93 7.07 -5.58 -2.79
N ASP A 94 7.46 -5.63 -1.52
CA ASP A 94 8.06 -4.48 -0.86
C ASP A 94 9.55 -4.31 -1.21
N SER A 95 10.17 -3.24 -0.71
CA SER A 95 11.59 -2.95 -0.93
C SER A 95 12.54 -4.03 -0.41
N SER A 96 12.07 -4.86 0.52
CA SER A 96 12.77 -6.01 1.08
C SER A 96 12.43 -7.33 0.38
N ARG A 97 11.71 -7.27 -0.75
CA ARG A 97 11.22 -8.41 -1.55
C ARG A 97 10.28 -9.34 -0.80
N LYS A 98 9.56 -8.82 0.18
CA LYS A 98 8.50 -9.55 0.88
C LYS A 98 7.18 -9.28 0.18
N GLU A 99 6.36 -10.30 0.07
CA GLU A 99 5.06 -10.20 -0.57
C GLU A 99 4.04 -9.58 0.41
N GLN A 100 3.42 -8.49 -0.01
CA GLN A 100 2.40 -7.76 0.73
C GLN A 100 1.08 -7.85 -0.01
N ILE A 101 0.02 -8.07 0.76
CA ILE A 101 -1.35 -8.20 0.30
C ILE A 101 -2.12 -6.98 0.80
N SER A 102 -2.65 -6.20 -0.12
CA SER A 102 -3.49 -5.04 0.18
C SER A 102 -4.97 -5.41 0.04
N PHE A 103 -5.78 -4.95 0.98
CA PHE A 103 -7.23 -5.16 1.02
C PHE A 103 -7.89 -3.80 0.87
N ILE A 104 -8.60 -3.58 -0.24
CA ILE A 104 -9.33 -2.35 -0.52
C ILE A 104 -10.81 -2.68 -0.53
N ILE A 105 -11.59 -2.02 0.33
CA ILE A 105 -13.04 -2.12 0.32
C ILE A 105 -13.63 -1.00 -0.53
N ARG A 106 -14.67 -1.34 -1.28
CA ARG A 106 -15.51 -0.40 -2.01
C ARG A 106 -16.97 -0.54 -1.57
N TYR A 107 -17.58 0.57 -1.17
CA TYR A 107 -19.01 0.69 -0.82
C TYR A 107 -19.61 1.94 -1.47
N ALA A 108 -20.93 2.00 -1.57
CA ALA A 108 -21.66 3.17 -2.06
C ALA A 108 -22.37 3.84 -0.89
N ASP A 109 -22.30 5.15 -0.81
CA ASP A 109 -23.08 5.93 0.15
C ASP A 109 -24.57 5.91 -0.24
N GLU A 110 -25.44 5.55 0.69
CA GLU A 110 -26.88 5.37 0.41
C GLU A 110 -27.60 6.67 0.08
N VAL A 111 -27.10 7.82 0.56
CA VAL A 111 -27.78 9.12 0.42
C VAL A 111 -27.35 9.81 -0.87
N THR A 112 -26.04 9.85 -1.12
CA THR A 112 -25.43 10.55 -2.26
C THR A 112 -25.31 9.65 -3.49
N GLY A 113 -25.24 8.33 -3.29
CA GLY A 113 -24.89 7.37 -4.34
C GLY A 113 -23.40 7.36 -4.70
N ASP A 114 -22.57 8.12 -3.99
CA ASP A 114 -21.14 8.22 -4.26
C ASP A 114 -20.43 6.92 -3.87
N VAL A 115 -19.52 6.47 -4.75
CA VAL A 115 -18.71 5.28 -4.50
C VAL A 115 -17.45 5.68 -3.74
N HIS A 116 -17.19 4.98 -2.64
CA HIS A 116 -16.02 5.18 -1.81
C HIS A 116 -15.13 3.94 -1.82
N GLU A 117 -13.84 4.16 -2.04
CA GLU A 117 -12.80 3.16 -1.92
C GLU A 117 -11.91 3.48 -0.73
N ARG A 118 -11.66 2.50 0.14
CA ARG A 118 -10.87 2.66 1.35
C ARG A 118 -9.94 1.48 1.53
N LEU A 119 -8.68 1.76 1.81
CA LEU A 119 -7.73 0.75 2.25
C LEU A 119 -8.16 0.25 3.62
N LEU A 120 -8.40 -1.06 3.74
CA LEU A 120 -8.79 -1.71 4.97
C LEU A 120 -7.57 -2.22 5.73
N ALA A 121 -6.71 -2.97 5.03
CA ALA A 121 -5.54 -3.59 5.64
C ALA A 121 -4.44 -3.84 4.63
N VAL A 122 -3.21 -3.89 5.13
CA VAL A 122 -2.05 -4.45 4.41
C VAL A 122 -1.47 -5.55 5.29
N LYS A 123 -1.28 -6.74 4.72
CA LYS A 123 -0.74 -7.92 5.43
C LYS A 123 0.45 -8.47 4.67
N GLU A 124 1.50 -8.85 5.39
CA GLU A 124 2.61 -9.59 4.81
C GLU A 124 2.23 -11.08 4.73
N SER A 125 2.53 -11.74 3.61
CA SER A 125 2.45 -13.20 3.52
C SER A 125 3.71 -13.76 2.88
N PRO A 126 4.42 -14.68 3.55
CA PRO A 126 5.55 -15.37 2.94
C PRO A 126 5.12 -16.45 1.91
N VAL A 127 3.83 -16.83 1.88
CA VAL A 127 3.33 -17.94 1.05
C VAL A 127 1.96 -17.61 0.48
N THR A 128 1.87 -17.41 -0.83
CA THR A 128 0.62 -17.05 -1.52
C THR A 128 -0.13 -18.24 -2.10
N SER A 129 -0.41 -19.26 -1.28
CA SER A 129 -1.37 -20.30 -1.65
C SER A 129 -2.81 -19.80 -1.51
N GLY A 130 -3.75 -20.30 -2.33
CA GLY A 130 -5.16 -19.87 -2.25
C GLY A 130 -5.81 -20.04 -0.88
N LYS A 131 -5.44 -21.10 -0.14
CA LYS A 131 -5.88 -21.32 1.25
C LYS A 131 -5.26 -20.31 2.22
N ASN A 132 -3.96 -20.03 2.11
CA ASN A 132 -3.32 -19.03 2.96
C ASN A 132 -3.94 -17.64 2.76
N LEU A 133 -4.18 -17.26 1.50
CA LEU A 133 -4.84 -16.00 1.17
C LEU A 133 -6.26 -15.94 1.75
N TYR A 134 -6.97 -17.07 1.77
CA TYR A 134 -8.28 -17.19 2.39
C TYR A 134 -8.23 -17.03 3.91
N ASP A 135 -7.27 -17.68 4.57
CA ASP A 135 -7.08 -17.57 6.02
C ASP A 135 -6.72 -16.12 6.41
N ILE A 136 -5.86 -15.44 5.64
CA ILE A 136 -5.55 -14.01 5.85
C ILE A 136 -6.79 -13.15 5.65
N PHE A 137 -7.58 -13.42 4.61
CA PHE A 137 -8.84 -12.72 4.34
C PHE A 137 -9.81 -12.85 5.52
N ILE A 138 -10.03 -14.06 6.06
CA ILE A 138 -10.87 -14.27 7.24
C ILE A 138 -10.34 -13.44 8.42
N ASN A 139 -9.05 -13.55 8.72
CA ASN A 139 -8.44 -12.83 9.85
C ASN A 139 -8.64 -11.31 9.74
N VAL A 140 -8.57 -10.75 8.52
CA VAL A 140 -8.85 -9.32 8.28
C VAL A 140 -10.33 -9.02 8.51
N MET A 141 -11.23 -9.82 7.99
CA MET A 141 -12.67 -9.61 8.16
C MET A 141 -13.13 -9.73 9.61
N GLU A 142 -12.57 -10.67 10.36
CA GLU A 142 -12.85 -10.88 11.79
C GLU A 142 -12.28 -9.74 12.64
N ALA A 143 -11.04 -9.29 12.36
CA ALA A 143 -10.44 -8.16 13.06
C ALA A 143 -11.24 -6.85 12.87
N GLU A 144 -11.80 -6.66 11.67
CA GLU A 144 -12.63 -5.49 11.36
C GLU A 144 -14.11 -5.70 11.74
N ASN A 145 -14.47 -6.91 12.20
CA ASN A 145 -15.81 -7.31 12.60
C ASN A 145 -16.87 -7.00 11.51
N LEU A 146 -16.59 -7.43 10.28
CA LEU A 146 -17.45 -7.26 9.10
C LEU A 146 -18.17 -8.57 8.75
N ASN A 147 -19.47 -8.49 8.45
CA ASN A 147 -20.27 -9.66 8.07
C ASN A 147 -20.10 -10.00 6.58
N TRP A 148 -18.89 -10.37 6.18
CA TRP A 148 -18.57 -10.66 4.78
C TRP A 148 -19.36 -11.85 4.20
N LYS A 149 -19.93 -12.74 5.02
CA LYS A 149 -20.70 -13.89 4.51
C LYS A 149 -22.00 -13.43 3.85
N GLU A 150 -22.68 -12.46 4.45
CA GLU A 150 -23.99 -11.97 3.99
C GLU A 150 -23.95 -10.57 3.37
N GLU A 151 -22.87 -9.79 3.54
CA GLU A 151 -22.79 -8.40 3.08
C GLU A 151 -21.77 -8.18 1.95
N LEU A 152 -20.93 -9.18 1.66
CA LEU A 152 -19.98 -9.12 0.54
C LEU A 152 -20.70 -9.42 -0.78
N VAL A 153 -20.77 -8.43 -1.68
CA VAL A 153 -21.43 -8.57 -2.98
C VAL A 153 -20.46 -8.74 -4.14
N GLY A 154 -19.17 -8.45 -3.93
CA GLY A 154 -18.16 -8.52 -4.98
C GLY A 154 -16.75 -8.77 -4.45
N GLN A 155 -15.96 -9.49 -5.24
CA GLN A 155 -14.57 -9.79 -4.98
C GLN A 155 -13.75 -9.61 -6.27
N SER A 156 -12.62 -8.90 -6.20
CA SER A 156 -11.79 -8.65 -7.37
C SER A 156 -10.30 -8.74 -7.07
N TYR A 157 -9.56 -9.36 -7.98
CA TYR A 157 -8.11 -9.55 -7.89
C TYR A 157 -7.53 -9.97 -9.25
N ASP A 158 -6.21 -10.15 -9.29
CA ASP A 158 -5.45 -10.53 -10.48
C ASP A 158 -5.78 -11.93 -11.01
N GLY A 159 -5.13 -12.29 -12.14
CA GLY A 159 -5.33 -13.58 -12.79
C GLY A 159 -4.56 -14.75 -12.17
N ALA A 160 -3.87 -14.56 -11.04
CA ALA A 160 -3.04 -15.61 -10.47
C ALA A 160 -3.88 -16.85 -10.12
N SER A 161 -3.34 -18.03 -10.38
CA SER A 161 -4.06 -19.30 -10.15
C SER A 161 -4.49 -19.47 -8.68
N ASN A 162 -3.66 -19.01 -7.74
CA ASN A 162 -3.95 -19.04 -6.30
C ASN A 162 -5.12 -18.13 -5.90
N MET A 163 -5.45 -17.13 -6.72
CA MET A 163 -6.54 -16.19 -6.49
C MET A 163 -7.81 -16.61 -7.24
N ARG A 164 -7.69 -16.76 -8.57
CA ARG A 164 -8.82 -16.97 -9.49
C ARG A 164 -9.32 -18.42 -9.61
N SER A 165 -8.54 -19.42 -9.20
CA SER A 165 -8.91 -20.82 -9.45
C SER A 165 -10.31 -21.15 -8.88
N ASN A 166 -11.18 -21.71 -9.74
CA ASN A 166 -12.55 -22.09 -9.39
C ASN A 166 -12.65 -23.24 -8.38
N TYR A 167 -11.54 -23.92 -8.06
CA TYR A 167 -11.54 -25.09 -7.18
C TYR A 167 -10.68 -24.92 -5.92
N LYS A 168 -9.54 -24.22 -6.03
CA LYS A 168 -8.56 -24.09 -4.94
C LYS A 168 -8.07 -22.65 -4.74
N GLY A 169 -8.63 -21.70 -5.50
CA GLY A 169 -8.26 -20.30 -5.40
C GLY A 169 -9.04 -19.61 -4.29
N LEU A 170 -8.57 -18.43 -3.88
CA LEU A 170 -9.27 -17.55 -2.96
C LEU A 170 -10.75 -17.37 -3.36
N GLN A 171 -11.01 -17.22 -4.67
CA GLN A 171 -12.35 -17.10 -5.24
C GLN A 171 -13.30 -18.22 -4.85
N ALA A 172 -12.82 -19.45 -4.99
CA ALA A 172 -13.63 -20.63 -4.72
C ALA A 172 -14.00 -20.70 -3.24
N HIS A 173 -13.04 -20.39 -2.37
CA HIS A 173 -13.26 -20.38 -0.91
C HIS A 173 -14.26 -19.29 -0.49
N ILE A 174 -14.08 -18.05 -0.93
CA ILE A 174 -15.02 -16.97 -0.61
C ILE A 174 -16.41 -17.28 -1.16
N LYS A 175 -16.50 -17.76 -2.41
CA LYS A 175 -17.80 -18.04 -3.06
C LYS A 175 -18.53 -19.25 -2.44
N ALA A 176 -17.81 -20.17 -1.81
CA ALA A 176 -18.42 -21.29 -1.10
C ALA A 176 -19.20 -20.83 0.15
N GLU A 177 -18.71 -19.80 0.85
CA GLU A 177 -19.35 -19.26 2.06
C GLU A 177 -20.23 -18.04 1.80
N SER A 178 -19.93 -17.25 0.76
CA SER A 178 -20.72 -16.11 0.31
C SER A 178 -21.05 -16.26 -1.20
N PRO A 179 -22.12 -16.99 -1.55
CA PRO A 179 -22.47 -17.28 -2.95
C PRO A 179 -22.75 -16.04 -3.80
N GLN A 180 -23.19 -14.96 -3.16
CA GLN A 180 -23.49 -13.67 -3.77
C GLN A 180 -22.25 -12.82 -4.11
N ALA A 181 -21.07 -13.16 -3.56
CA ALA A 181 -19.84 -12.41 -3.80
C ALA A 181 -19.33 -12.66 -5.23
N LEU A 182 -19.72 -11.78 -6.16
CA LEU A 182 -19.38 -11.89 -7.57
C LEU A 182 -17.89 -11.67 -7.80
N PHE A 183 -17.26 -12.61 -8.50
CA PHE A 183 -15.87 -12.47 -8.89
C PHE A 183 -15.71 -11.60 -10.14
N VAL A 184 -14.87 -10.57 -10.03
CA VAL A 184 -14.47 -9.70 -11.13
C VAL A 184 -12.97 -9.84 -11.35
N TRP A 185 -12.60 -10.31 -12.54
CA TRP A 185 -11.19 -10.41 -12.93
C TRP A 185 -10.62 -9.03 -13.25
N CYS A 186 -9.47 -8.69 -12.65
CA CYS A 186 -8.77 -7.41 -12.86
C CYS A 186 -8.62 -7.05 -14.35
N HIS A 187 -9.28 -5.97 -14.76
CA HIS A 187 -9.26 -5.49 -16.14
C HIS A 187 -7.87 -5.05 -16.59
N SER A 188 -7.10 -4.41 -15.71
CA SER A 188 -5.73 -3.97 -16.00
C SER A 188 -4.84 -5.17 -16.33
N HIS A 189 -4.96 -6.25 -15.55
CA HIS A 189 -4.23 -7.49 -15.81
C HIS A 189 -4.67 -8.14 -17.12
N ARG A 190 -5.98 -8.18 -17.40
CA ARG A 190 -6.51 -8.69 -18.68
C ARG A 190 -5.98 -7.90 -19.87
N LEU A 191 -5.97 -6.57 -19.78
CA LEU A 191 -5.43 -5.71 -20.82
C LEU A 191 -3.94 -5.97 -21.05
N ALA A 192 -3.17 -6.09 -19.97
CA ALA A 192 -1.75 -6.43 -20.06
C ALA A 192 -1.50 -7.76 -20.78
N LEU A 193 -2.33 -8.78 -20.51
CA LEU A 193 -2.26 -10.07 -21.21
C LEU A 193 -2.59 -9.95 -22.70
N VAL A 194 -3.62 -9.17 -23.06
CA VAL A 194 -3.99 -8.94 -24.47
C VAL A 194 -2.86 -8.22 -25.21
N VAL A 195 -2.29 -7.17 -24.61
CA VAL A 195 -1.16 -6.42 -25.20
C VAL A 195 0.05 -7.34 -25.36
N LYS A 196 0.38 -8.14 -24.34
CA LYS A 196 1.47 -9.12 -24.41
C LYS A 196 1.26 -10.09 -25.57
N GLN A 197 0.07 -10.66 -25.70
CA GLN A 197 -0.26 -11.58 -26.79
C GLN A 197 -0.16 -10.89 -28.16
N ALA A 198 -0.68 -9.68 -28.31
CA ALA A 198 -0.63 -8.92 -29.55
C ALA A 198 0.81 -8.64 -30.00
N VAL A 199 1.68 -8.27 -29.05
CA VAL A 199 3.11 -8.08 -29.30
C VAL A 199 3.78 -9.39 -29.69
N SER A 200 3.51 -10.49 -28.97
CA SER A 200 4.10 -11.81 -29.24
C SER A 200 3.71 -12.39 -30.61
N CYS A 201 2.62 -11.93 -31.22
CA CYS A 201 2.21 -12.35 -32.56
C CYS A 201 2.90 -11.57 -33.69
N ASN A 202 3.67 -10.51 -33.39
CA ASN A 202 4.34 -9.69 -34.39
C ASN A 202 5.86 -9.82 -34.25
N SER A 203 6.53 -10.42 -35.25
CA SER A 203 7.98 -10.64 -35.23
C SER A 203 8.79 -9.35 -35.05
N ASN A 204 8.42 -8.26 -35.74
CA ASN A 204 9.14 -6.99 -35.61
C ASN A 204 9.02 -6.41 -34.20
N ALA A 205 7.86 -6.57 -33.56
CA ALA A 205 7.66 -6.14 -32.18
C ALA A 205 8.46 -7.01 -31.19
N VAL A 206 8.45 -8.33 -31.38
CA VAL A 206 9.28 -9.26 -30.59
C VAL A 206 10.76 -8.91 -30.70
N ASP A 207 11.27 -8.69 -31.92
CA ASP A 207 12.66 -8.31 -32.16
C ASP A 207 13.01 -6.97 -31.50
N LEU A 208 12.13 -5.97 -31.61
CA LEU A 208 12.31 -4.66 -30.96
C LEU A 208 12.43 -4.80 -29.44
N PHE A 209 11.47 -5.47 -28.80
CA PHE A 209 11.47 -5.63 -27.34
C PHE A 209 12.62 -6.51 -26.85
N GLY A 210 12.98 -7.57 -27.60
CA GLY A 210 14.13 -8.42 -27.29
C GLY A 210 15.47 -7.68 -27.39
N ASN A 211 15.62 -6.81 -28.39
CA ASN A 211 16.80 -5.95 -28.53
C ASN A 211 16.90 -4.93 -27.38
N LEU A 212 15.78 -4.32 -26.99
CA LEU A 212 15.72 -3.39 -25.86
C LEU A 212 16.04 -4.08 -24.53
N GLU A 213 15.52 -5.30 -24.31
CA GLU A 213 15.83 -6.10 -23.12
C GLU A 213 17.32 -6.47 -23.09
N THR A 214 17.89 -6.87 -24.23
CA THR A 214 19.32 -7.18 -24.33
C THR A 214 20.18 -5.95 -24.01
N LEU A 215 19.82 -4.79 -24.54
CA LEU A 215 20.48 -3.52 -24.24
C LEU A 215 20.36 -3.17 -22.75
N TYR A 216 19.19 -3.34 -22.16
CA TYR A 216 18.96 -3.11 -20.73
C TYR A 216 19.84 -4.02 -19.86
N VAL A 217 19.87 -5.32 -20.15
CA VAL A 217 20.71 -6.29 -19.44
C VAL A 217 22.19 -5.94 -19.62
N PHE A 218 22.61 -5.55 -20.83
CA PHE A 218 23.97 -5.10 -21.09
C PHE A 218 24.36 -3.89 -20.22
N LEU A 219 23.51 -2.85 -20.19
CA LEU A 219 23.75 -1.64 -19.40
C LEU A 219 23.73 -1.90 -17.88
N TRP A 220 22.88 -2.81 -17.40
CA TRP A 220 22.67 -3.04 -15.98
C TRP A 220 23.57 -4.13 -15.36
N CYS A 221 23.94 -5.15 -16.14
CA CYS A 221 24.77 -6.28 -15.69
C CYS A 221 26.27 -6.14 -16.02
N SER A 222 26.68 -5.14 -16.83
CA SER A 222 28.09 -4.85 -17.05
C SER A 222 28.72 -4.14 -15.84
N LYS A 223 29.72 -4.78 -15.21
CA LYS A 223 30.48 -4.24 -14.06
C LYS A 223 31.19 -2.90 -14.37
N LYS A 224 31.37 -2.53 -15.64
CA LYS A 224 32.03 -1.27 -16.04
C LYS A 224 31.08 -0.06 -16.08
N GLU A 225 29.77 -0.25 -16.17
CA GLU A 225 28.81 0.84 -16.44
C GLU A 225 27.82 1.13 -15.32
N GLN A 226 27.82 0.37 -14.21
CA GLN A 226 27.15 0.80 -12.96
C GLN A 226 27.67 2.17 -12.46
N ARG A 227 28.92 2.52 -12.77
CA ARG A 227 29.48 3.88 -12.56
C ARG A 227 28.85 4.98 -13.42
N PHE A 228 28.25 4.62 -14.56
CA PHE A 228 27.59 5.57 -15.48
C PHE A 228 26.14 5.84 -15.03
N SER A 229 25.45 4.81 -14.53
CA SER A 229 24.11 4.91 -13.92
C SER A 229 24.10 5.80 -12.66
N GLU A 230 25.14 5.71 -11.81
CA GLU A 230 25.29 6.60 -10.65
C GLU A 230 25.48 8.07 -11.03
N LYS A 231 26.13 8.36 -12.17
CA LYS A 231 26.28 9.74 -12.68
C LYS A 231 25.00 10.32 -13.30
N PHE A 232 24.13 9.49 -13.89
CA PHE A 232 22.87 9.97 -14.47
C PHE A 232 21.79 10.23 -13.40
N LYS A 233 21.80 9.52 -12.27
CA LYS A 233 20.93 9.84 -11.12
C LYS A 233 21.20 11.21 -10.49
N LEU A 234 22.39 11.78 -10.70
CA LEU A 234 22.74 13.13 -10.22
C LEU A 234 22.21 14.27 -11.12
N ASN A 235 21.74 13.97 -12.33
CA ASN A 235 21.30 15.00 -13.30
C ASN A 235 19.79 14.94 -13.65
N VAL A 236 19.02 14.10 -12.96
CA VAL A 236 17.54 14.13 -13.02
C VAL A 236 17.03 14.23 -11.59
N VAL A 237 17.20 15.42 -11.03
CA VAL A 237 16.37 15.90 -9.91
C VAL A 237 15.30 16.78 -10.56
N LEU A 238 14.12 16.21 -10.74
CA LEU A 238 12.86 16.94 -10.81
C LEU A 238 12.09 16.64 -9.52
#